data_AF-A0ABD0LYV8-F1
#
_entry.id   AF-A0ABD0LYV8-F1
#
_cell.length_a   1.000
_cell.length_b   1.000
_cell.length_c   1.000
_cell.angle_alpha   90.00
_cell.angle_beta   90.00
_cell.angle_gamma   90.00
#
_symmetry.space_group_name_H-M   'P 1'
#
loop_
_entity.id
_entity.type
_entity.pdbx_description
1 polymer ?
#
loop_
_entity_poly.entity_id
_entity_poly.type
_entity_poly.pdbx_seq_one_letter_code
_entity_poly.pdbx_strand_id
1 'polypeptide(L)'
;MADLRSLLSLFSFILVYYGECSQEFLEQCRGMGYTSNLMCSSCDELDKFNLSKLKDGCQSCCQQDSTNEAETEVQAFVKSDKPNQFPGLTVRYVRGADPVIKLMDEDRNVQQELGIDKWDTDTIEAFLRSRLQE
;
A
#
# COMPACT_ATOMS: atom_id res chain seq x y z
N MET A 1 18.03 49.49 -19.78
CA MET A 1 17.75 48.35 -20.68
C MET A 1 18.51 47.17 -20.13
N ALA A 2 17.84 46.26 -19.41
CA ALA A 2 18.50 45.06 -18.89
C ALA A 2 18.72 44.10 -20.06
N ASP A 3 19.97 43.72 -20.29
CA ASP A 3 20.38 42.88 -21.42
C ASP A 3 19.79 41.46 -21.25
N LEU A 4 19.13 40.94 -22.28
CA LEU A 4 18.45 39.64 -22.25
C LEU A 4 19.41 38.50 -21.87
N ARG A 5 20.68 38.63 -22.24
CA ARG A 5 21.75 37.69 -21.86
C ARG A 5 22.06 37.71 -20.37
N SER A 6 21.98 38.89 -19.76
CA SER A 6 22.20 39.07 -18.32
C SER A 6 21.05 38.46 -17.51
N LEU A 7 19.81 38.61 -18.00
CA LEU A 7 18.63 37.99 -17.40
C LEU A 7 18.64 36.46 -17.52
N LEU A 8 19.06 35.91 -18.66
CA LEU A 8 19.20 34.46 -18.84
C LEU A 8 20.30 33.87 -17.93
N SER A 9 21.41 34.60 -17.71
CA SER A 9 22.47 34.20 -16.79
C SER A 9 21.98 34.15 -15.34
N LEU A 10 21.29 35.21 -14.89
CA LEU A 10 20.71 35.26 -13.54
C LEU A 10 19.66 34.17 -13.33
N PHE A 11 18.82 33.91 -14.34
CA PHE A 11 17.83 32.83 -14.28
C PHE A 11 18.49 31.46 -14.20
N SER A 12 19.61 31.23 -14.90
CA SER A 12 20.40 30.00 -14.78
C SER A 12 21.02 29.84 -13.39
N PHE A 13 21.53 30.92 -12.80
CA PHE A 13 22.06 30.90 -11.42
C PHE A 13 20.97 30.60 -10.39
N ILE A 14 19.78 31.17 -10.59
CA ILE A 14 18.58 30.91 -9.78
C ILE A 14 18.19 29.43 -9.90
N LEU A 15 18.09 28.87 -11.11
CA LEU A 15 17.73 27.46 -11.31
C LEU A 15 18.73 26.48 -10.66
N VAL A 16 20.03 26.79 -10.68
CA VAL A 16 21.05 25.99 -9.99
C VAL A 16 20.92 26.11 -8.47
N TYR A 17 20.72 27.32 -7.95
CA TYR A 17 20.55 27.57 -6.51
C TYR A 17 19.29 26.91 -5.92
N TYR A 18 18.19 26.84 -6.68
CA TYR A 18 16.96 26.18 -6.24
C TYR A 18 16.93 24.66 -6.52
N GLY A 19 17.83 24.14 -7.36
CA GLY A 19 17.86 22.72 -7.77
C GLY A 19 18.59 21.77 -6.81
N GLU A 20 19.45 22.26 -5.93
CA GLU A 20 20.32 21.43 -5.07
C GLU A 20 19.61 20.83 -3.84
N CYS A 21 18.40 21.28 -3.49
CA CYS A 21 17.76 20.94 -2.22
C CYS A 21 17.27 19.48 -2.12
N SER A 22 16.93 18.83 -3.24
CA SER A 22 16.38 17.45 -3.21
C SER A 22 17.44 16.36 -3.18
N GLN A 23 18.59 16.57 -3.84
CA GLN A 23 19.64 15.56 -3.95
C GLN A 23 20.44 15.43 -2.65
N GLU A 24 20.72 16.55 -1.96
CA GLU A 24 21.45 16.54 -0.68
C GLU A 24 20.67 15.81 0.42
N PHE A 25 19.35 15.96 0.44
CA PHE A 25 18.46 15.31 1.38
C PHE A 25 18.40 13.78 1.21
N LEU A 26 18.34 13.27 -0.03
CA LEU A 26 18.36 11.84 -0.33
C LEU A 26 19.68 11.18 0.10
N GLU A 27 20.81 11.86 -0.11
CA GLU A 27 22.12 11.38 0.34
C GLU A 27 22.23 11.37 1.88
N GLN A 28 21.63 12.35 2.57
CA GLN A 28 21.56 12.37 4.03
C GLN A 28 20.74 11.18 4.57
N CYS A 29 19.59 10.89 3.96
CA CYS A 29 18.76 9.73 4.31
C CYS A 29 19.51 8.41 4.09
N ARG A 30 20.23 8.28 2.96
CA ARG A 30 21.07 7.13 2.68
C ARG A 30 22.22 6.99 3.67
N GLY A 31 22.84 8.09 4.08
CA GLY A 31 23.89 8.14 5.10
C GLY A 31 23.41 7.70 6.49
N MET A 32 22.14 7.91 6.80
CA MET A 32 21.49 7.39 8.02
C MET A 32 21.01 5.92 7.89
N GLY A 33 21.12 5.33 6.69
CA GLY A 33 20.75 3.93 6.42
C GLY A 33 19.33 3.74 5.86
N TYR A 34 18.64 4.81 5.47
CA TYR A 34 17.29 4.75 4.90
C TYR A 34 17.33 4.65 3.36
N THR A 35 16.40 3.90 2.79
CA THR A 35 16.24 3.77 1.32
C THR A 35 15.33 4.88 0.78
N SER A 36 15.52 5.27 -0.48
CA SER A 36 14.67 6.27 -1.14
C SER A 36 13.22 5.82 -1.37
N ASN A 37 12.95 4.52 -1.27
CA ASN A 37 11.61 3.93 -1.42
C ASN A 37 10.94 3.63 -0.07
N LEU A 38 11.41 4.26 1.02
CA LEU A 38 10.90 4.05 2.36
C LEU A 38 9.50 4.66 2.49
N MET A 39 8.53 3.89 2.96
CA MET A 39 7.14 4.31 3.14
C MET A 39 6.87 4.69 4.60
N CYS A 40 6.08 5.74 4.84
CA CYS A 40 5.88 6.26 6.21
C CYS A 40 5.17 5.26 7.14
N SER A 41 4.29 4.41 6.61
CA SER A 41 3.68 3.29 7.33
C SER A 41 4.70 2.37 8.02
N SER A 42 5.86 2.12 7.38
CA SER A 42 6.94 1.32 7.96
C SER A 42 7.56 2.01 9.18
N CYS A 43 7.58 3.34 9.21
CA CYS A 43 8.08 4.10 10.36
C CYS A 43 7.13 4.05 11.57
N ASP A 44 5.82 3.97 11.32
CA ASP A 44 4.81 3.88 12.37
C ASP A 44 4.81 2.51 13.07
N GLU A 45 5.24 1.46 12.38
CA GLU A 45 5.36 0.12 12.99
C GLU A 45 6.55 -0.01 13.95
N LEU A 46 7.54 0.89 13.90
CA LEU A 46 8.77 0.79 14.70
C LEU A 46 8.50 0.77 16.21
N ASP A 47 7.42 1.40 16.66
CA ASP A 47 7.01 1.38 18.07
C ASP A 47 6.62 -0.03 18.54
N LYS A 48 6.09 -0.88 17.64
CA LYS A 48 5.74 -2.28 17.95
C LYS A 48 6.99 -3.11 18.27
N PHE A 49 8.16 -2.69 17.80
CA PHE A 49 9.43 -3.40 17.95
C PHE A 49 10.40 -2.72 18.92
N ASN A 50 9.95 -1.70 19.67
CA ASN A 50 10.80 -0.88 20.55
C ASN A 50 11.94 -0.17 19.79
N LEU A 51 11.74 0.16 18.51
CA LEU A 51 12.69 0.86 17.65
C LEU A 51 12.37 2.36 17.55
N SER A 52 11.70 2.94 18.55
CA SER A 52 11.26 4.34 18.56
C SER A 52 12.40 5.35 18.35
N LYS A 53 13.65 4.98 18.69
CA LYS A 53 14.84 5.82 18.42
C LYS A 53 15.11 6.06 16.93
N LEU A 54 14.63 5.16 16.06
CA LEU A 54 14.76 5.27 14.61
C LEU A 54 13.56 5.98 13.98
N LYS A 55 12.46 6.14 14.73
CA LYS A 55 11.19 6.65 14.19
C LYS A 55 11.32 8.05 13.61
N ASP A 56 11.93 8.97 14.36
CA ASP A 56 12.08 10.37 13.92
C ASP A 56 12.92 10.47 12.64
N GLY A 57 14.04 9.74 12.57
CA GLY A 57 14.89 9.67 11.38
C GLY A 57 14.18 9.01 10.20
N CYS A 58 13.44 7.93 10.44
CA CYS A 58 12.64 7.23 9.44
C CYS A 58 11.57 8.15 8.84
N GLN A 59 10.80 8.84 9.69
CA GLN A 59 9.74 9.77 9.27
C GLN A 59 10.29 10.97 8.49
N SER A 60 11.51 11.40 8.82
CA SER A 60 12.18 12.44 8.03
C SER A 60 12.59 11.98 6.64
N CYS A 61 12.65 10.67 6.36
CA CYS A 61 13.14 10.11 5.10
C CYS A 61 12.09 9.33 4.30
N CYS A 62 10.85 9.29 4.78
CA CYS A 62 9.79 8.48 4.18
C CYS A 62 8.99 9.25 3.12
N GLN A 63 8.48 8.50 2.15
CA GLN A 63 7.45 8.95 1.24
C GLN A 63 6.09 8.68 1.88
N GLN A 64 5.18 9.65 1.78
CA GLN A 64 3.80 9.43 2.19
C GLN A 64 3.31 8.18 1.46
N ASP A 65 2.71 7.27 2.21
CA ASP A 65 1.89 6.25 1.62
C ASP A 65 0.82 7.00 0.82
N SER A 66 0.90 6.96 -0.50
CA SER A 66 -0.29 7.15 -1.31
C SER A 66 -1.29 6.19 -0.69
N THR A 67 -2.38 6.69 -0.11
CA THR A 67 -3.43 5.92 0.59
C THR A 67 -4.02 4.91 -0.37
N ASN A 68 -3.27 3.84 -0.55
CA ASN A 68 -3.32 2.79 -1.53
C ASN A 68 -2.07 1.93 -1.20
N GLU A 69 -2.00 1.35 0.01
CA GLU A 69 -1.84 -0.11 -0.02
C GLU A 69 -2.89 -0.52 -1.04
N ALA A 70 -2.52 -0.82 -2.30
CA ALA A 70 -3.48 -0.92 -3.38
C ALA A 70 -4.54 -1.92 -2.92
N GLU A 71 -5.66 -1.39 -2.42
CA GLU A 71 -6.58 -2.18 -1.64
C GLU A 71 -7.20 -3.07 -2.68
N THR A 72 -6.80 -4.34 -2.66
CA THR A 72 -7.27 -5.27 -3.66
C THR A 72 -8.80 -5.26 -3.61
N GLU A 73 -9.44 -5.42 -4.75
CA GLU A 73 -10.91 -5.49 -4.81
C GLU A 73 -11.46 -6.56 -3.85
N VAL A 74 -10.71 -7.64 -3.63
CA VAL A 74 -10.99 -8.65 -2.60
C VAL A 74 -11.03 -8.05 -1.20
N GLN A 75 -10.02 -7.27 -0.83
CA GLN A 75 -9.92 -6.62 0.48
C GLN A 75 -11.04 -5.58 0.65
N ALA A 76 -11.37 -4.83 -0.41
CA ALA A 76 -12.48 -3.90 -0.42
C ALA A 76 -13.83 -4.62 -0.21
N PHE A 77 -14.07 -5.73 -0.92
CA PHE A 77 -15.26 -6.58 -0.72
C PHE A 77 -15.36 -7.04 0.74
N VAL A 78 -14.28 -7.60 1.29
CA VAL A 78 -14.25 -8.18 2.63
C VAL A 78 -14.45 -7.13 3.74
N LYS A 79 -13.94 -5.89 3.57
CA LYS A 79 -14.13 -4.81 4.55
C LYS A 79 -15.48 -4.10 4.43
N SER A 80 -16.23 -4.32 3.35
CA SER A 80 -17.55 -3.71 3.13
C SER A 80 -18.69 -4.47 3.84
N ASP A 81 -19.93 -4.01 3.67
CA ASP A 81 -21.14 -4.71 4.14
C ASP A 81 -21.60 -5.86 3.22
N LYS A 82 -20.99 -6.02 2.03
CA LYS A 82 -21.40 -7.02 1.04
C LYS A 82 -21.34 -8.48 1.55
N PRO A 83 -20.31 -8.91 2.32
CA PRO A 83 -20.24 -10.28 2.83
C PRO A 83 -21.46 -10.70 3.66
N ASN A 84 -22.09 -9.74 4.35
CA ASN A 84 -23.27 -9.99 5.19
C ASN A 84 -24.50 -10.46 4.39
N GLN A 85 -24.49 -10.30 3.06
CA GLN A 85 -25.56 -10.77 2.17
C GLN A 85 -25.48 -12.29 1.90
N PHE A 86 -24.41 -12.96 2.33
CA PHE A 86 -24.14 -14.37 2.04
C PHE A 86 -24.10 -15.20 3.33
N PRO A 87 -25.22 -15.80 3.77
CA PRO A 87 -25.31 -16.49 5.08
C PRO A 87 -24.45 -17.74 5.22
N GLY A 88 -23.94 -18.31 4.12
CA GLY A 88 -22.97 -19.41 4.11
C GLY A 88 -21.50 -18.98 4.01
N LEU A 89 -21.22 -17.69 3.91
CA LEU A 89 -19.87 -17.16 3.77
C LEU A 89 -19.25 -16.88 5.15
N THR A 90 -18.04 -17.40 5.39
CA THR A 90 -17.26 -17.08 6.58
C THR A 90 -15.90 -16.52 6.18
N VAL A 91 -15.57 -15.31 6.63
CA VAL A 91 -14.28 -14.66 6.38
C VAL A 91 -13.29 -14.99 7.50
N ARG A 92 -12.08 -15.42 7.15
CA ARG A 92 -10.98 -15.68 8.10
C ARG A 92 -9.71 -14.98 7.66
N TYR A 93 -9.12 -14.19 8.56
CA TYR A 93 -7.86 -13.50 8.32
C TYR A 93 -6.69 -14.37 8.78
N VAL A 94 -5.81 -14.73 7.85
CA VAL A 94 -4.56 -15.45 8.11
C VAL A 94 -3.41 -14.60 7.60
N ARG A 95 -2.43 -14.31 8.47
CA ARG A 95 -1.31 -13.46 8.10
C ARG A 95 -0.42 -14.14 7.07
N GLY A 96 -0.04 -13.40 6.03
CA GLY A 96 0.90 -13.85 4.99
C GLY A 96 0.33 -14.91 4.03
N ALA A 97 -0.98 -15.13 4.06
CA ALA A 97 -1.66 -16.01 3.12
C ALA A 97 -2.34 -15.19 2.01
N ASP A 98 -2.23 -15.66 0.77
CA ASP A 98 -2.98 -15.11 -0.35
C ASP A 98 -4.49 -15.38 -0.15
N PRO A 99 -5.37 -14.49 -0.64
CA PRO A 99 -6.80 -14.67 -0.47
C PRO A 99 -7.32 -15.85 -1.28
N VAL A 100 -8.01 -16.76 -0.59
CA VAL A 100 -8.57 -17.99 -1.16
C VAL A 100 -10.01 -18.20 -0.73
N ILE A 101 -10.85 -18.69 -1.65
CA ILE A 101 -12.18 -19.23 -1.32
C ILE A 101 -12.06 -20.73 -1.13
N LYS A 102 -12.59 -21.23 -0.01
CA LYS A 102 -12.68 -22.66 0.29
C LYS A 102 -14.15 -23.06 0.35
N LEU A 103 -14.58 -23.89 -0.60
CA LEU A 103 -15.89 -24.52 -0.56
C LEU A 103 -15.80 -25.76 0.30
N MET A 104 -16.69 -25.84 1.29
CA MET A 104 -16.74 -26.91 2.27
C MET A 104 -18.08 -27.64 2.17
N ASP A 105 -18.09 -28.93 2.49
CA ASP A 105 -19.32 -29.71 2.68
C ASP A 105 -19.89 -29.51 4.10
N GLU A 106 -21.00 -30.21 4.39
CA GLU A 106 -21.68 -30.16 5.70
C GLU A 106 -20.76 -30.60 6.86
N ASP A 107 -19.81 -31.49 6.59
CA ASP A 107 -18.84 -31.99 7.55
C ASP A 107 -17.61 -31.06 7.73
N ARG A 108 -17.62 -29.89 7.06
CA ARG A 108 -16.53 -28.90 7.01
C ARG A 108 -15.25 -29.40 6.34
N ASN A 109 -15.35 -30.42 5.49
CA ASN A 109 -14.22 -30.84 4.67
C ASN A 109 -14.12 -29.93 3.44
N VAL A 110 -12.90 -29.51 3.11
CA VAL A 110 -12.66 -28.67 1.93
C VAL A 110 -12.80 -29.53 0.68
N GLN A 111 -13.82 -29.21 -0.12
CA GLN A 111 -14.08 -29.86 -1.40
C GLN A 111 -13.36 -29.12 -2.54
N GLN A 112 -13.20 -27.80 -2.44
CA GLN A 112 -12.52 -27.00 -3.45
C GLN A 112 -11.84 -25.77 -2.85
N GLU A 113 -10.69 -25.40 -3.39
CA GLU A 113 -9.93 -24.20 -3.04
C GLU A 113 -9.60 -23.39 -4.31
N LEU A 114 -9.83 -22.08 -4.26
CA LEU A 114 -9.66 -21.16 -5.39
C LEU A 114 -8.89 -19.92 -4.94
N GLY A 115 -7.80 -19.58 -5.64
CA GLY A 115 -7.11 -18.30 -5.47
C GLY A 115 -7.91 -17.17 -6.11
N ILE A 116 -8.14 -16.10 -5.35
CA ILE A 116 -8.96 -14.96 -5.78
C ILE A 116 -8.17 -13.64 -5.78
N ASP A 117 -6.85 -13.68 -5.71
CA ASP A 117 -5.94 -12.52 -5.63
C ASP A 117 -6.14 -11.48 -6.75
N LYS A 118 -6.67 -11.91 -7.90
CA LYS A 118 -6.92 -11.07 -9.08
C LYS A 118 -8.39 -10.83 -9.38
N TRP A 119 -9.29 -11.27 -8.51
CA TRP A 119 -10.72 -11.11 -8.74
C TRP A 119 -11.16 -9.70 -8.36
N ASP A 120 -12.07 -9.15 -9.17
CA ASP A 120 -12.78 -7.93 -8.83
C ASP A 120 -14.02 -8.22 -7.96
N THR A 121 -14.59 -7.15 -7.39
CA THR A 121 -15.76 -7.24 -6.51
C THR A 121 -16.96 -7.92 -7.20
N ASP A 122 -17.18 -7.63 -8.48
CA ASP A 122 -18.31 -8.17 -9.25
C ASP A 122 -18.17 -9.67 -9.49
N THR A 123 -16.96 -10.14 -9.80
CA THR A 123 -16.64 -11.56 -10.00
C THR A 123 -16.84 -12.35 -8.71
N ILE A 124 -16.38 -11.80 -7.57
CA ILE A 124 -16.58 -12.41 -6.25
C ILE A 124 -18.09 -12.57 -5.97
N GLU A 125 -18.86 -11.50 -6.14
CA GLU A 125 -20.31 -11.56 -5.91
C GLU A 125 -21.00 -12.56 -6.83
N ALA A 126 -20.71 -12.54 -8.13
CA ALA A 126 -21.31 -13.45 -9.09
C ALA A 126 -21.00 -14.91 -8.74
N PHE A 127 -19.75 -15.20 -8.36
CA PHE A 127 -19.34 -16.53 -7.93
C PHE A 127 -20.09 -16.97 -6.67
N LEU A 128 -20.13 -16.13 -5.63
CA LEU A 128 -20.79 -16.45 -4.36
C LEU A 128 -22.30 -16.64 -4.54
N ARG A 129 -22.96 -15.82 -5.36
CA ARG A 129 -24.39 -15.99 -5.69
C ARG A 129 -24.64 -17.35 -6.35
N SER A 130 -23.78 -17.76 -7.27
CA SER A 130 -23.94 -19.04 -7.97
C SER A 130 -23.74 -20.28 -7.09
N ARG A 131 -22.98 -20.16 -5.99
CA ARG A 131 -22.58 -21.29 -5.12
C ARG A 131 -23.30 -21.36 -3.78
N LEU A 132 -23.80 -20.23 -3.27
CA LEU A 132 -24.38 -20.11 -1.93
C LEU A 132 -25.88 -19.76 -1.92
N GLN A 133 -26.49 -19.42 -3.06
CA GLN A 133 -27.93 -19.14 -3.17
C GLN A 133 -28.71 -20.32 -3.79
N GLU A 134 -28.33 -21.56 -3.47
CA GLU A 134 -29.21 -22.73 -3.70
C GLU A 134 -30.26 -22.88 -2.58
#